data_AF-A0A1Q4GSG6-F1
#
_entry.id   AF-A0A1Q4GSG6-F1
#
_cell.length_a   1.000
_cell.length_b   1.000
_cell.length_c   1.000
_cell.angle_alpha   90.00
_cell.angle_beta   90.00
_cell.angle_gamma   90.00
#
_symmetry.space_group_name_H-M   'P 1'
#
loop_
_entity.id
_entity.type
_entity.pdbx_description
1 polymer ?
#
loop_
_entity_poly.entity_id
_entity_poly.type
_entity_poly.pdbx_seq_one_letter_code
_entity_poly.pdbx_strand_id
1 'polypeptide(L)'
;MKHALALALAAGLAAPVFADPPQHAPAHGYYKEKNKAKHRHHGRSGAVYVADYGVSSGRCNRDEIGAVIGGVTGAVIGGQVAGREDRVVGMVVGGVLGAVLGHAVGDSMDDRDRACMGHALELGRPGVPVVWNGGGHRYDFTPRGDARDGCRYATLAVDGRKPREVLACPSGRGEWSFRRM
;
A
#
# COMPACT_ATOMS: atom_id res chain seq x y z
N MET A 1 -40.74 55.50 37.96
CA MET A 1 -39.36 55.43 38.49
C MET A 1 -38.97 53.98 38.65
N LYS A 2 -37.69 53.68 38.38
CA LYS A 2 -36.95 52.42 38.60
C LYS A 2 -36.80 51.54 37.35
N HIS A 3 -35.68 51.77 36.68
CA HIS A 3 -35.06 50.92 35.66
C HIS A 3 -34.58 49.62 36.31
N ALA A 4 -34.79 48.48 35.65
CA ALA A 4 -34.09 47.23 35.95
C ALA A 4 -33.28 46.83 34.72
N LEU A 5 -31.96 46.95 34.87
CA LEU A 5 -30.92 46.47 33.97
C LEU A 5 -31.05 44.95 33.81
N ALA A 6 -31.09 44.43 32.59
CA ALA A 6 -30.96 43.00 32.34
C ALA A 6 -29.72 42.73 31.46
N LEU A 7 -28.81 41.96 32.05
CA LEU A 7 -27.53 41.46 31.53
C LEU A 7 -27.64 40.93 30.09
N ALA A 8 -26.78 41.42 29.20
CA ALA A 8 -26.48 40.75 27.95
C ALA A 8 -25.52 39.58 28.21
N LEU A 9 -26.02 38.34 28.17
CA LEU A 9 -25.18 37.14 28.12
C LEU A 9 -24.55 37.05 26.72
N ALA A 10 -23.27 37.38 26.60
CA ALA A 10 -22.47 37.03 25.44
C ALA A 10 -22.17 35.53 25.47
N ALA A 11 -22.96 34.74 24.73
CA ALA A 11 -22.66 33.33 24.49
C ALA A 11 -21.45 33.23 23.55
N GLY A 12 -20.26 33.08 24.12
CA GLY A 12 -19.04 32.81 23.37
C GLY A 12 -19.13 31.45 22.68
N LEU A 13 -19.01 31.44 21.36
CA LEU A 13 -18.82 30.24 20.56
C LEU A 13 -17.45 29.63 20.92
N ALA A 14 -17.44 28.63 21.82
CA ALA A 14 -16.27 27.80 22.04
C ALA A 14 -16.04 26.94 20.79
N ALA A 15 -15.27 27.47 19.83
CA ALA A 15 -14.75 26.65 18.75
C ALA A 15 -13.74 25.65 19.35
N PRO A 16 -13.85 24.35 19.06
CA PRO A 16 -12.85 23.39 19.49
C PRO A 16 -11.54 23.73 18.76
N VAL A 17 -10.55 24.22 19.50
CA VAL A 17 -9.17 24.35 19.00
C VAL A 17 -8.58 22.93 18.95
N PHE A 18 -8.58 22.33 17.76
CA PHE A 18 -7.80 21.14 17.47
C PHE A 18 -6.31 21.53 17.41
N ALA A 19 -5.67 21.62 18.57
CA ALA A 19 -4.22 21.76 18.65
C ALA A 19 -3.59 20.36 18.81
N ASP A 20 -2.79 19.95 17.83
CA ASP A 20 -1.96 18.75 17.96
C ASP A 20 -0.92 18.96 19.08
N PRO A 21 -0.77 18.02 20.02
CA PRO A 21 0.13 18.19 21.15
C PRO A 21 1.60 18.21 20.71
N PRO A 22 2.48 19.02 21.33
CA PRO A 22 3.88 19.15 20.98
C PRO A 22 4.69 17.86 21.22
N GLN A 23 5.80 17.68 20.49
CA GLN A 23 6.55 16.42 20.40
C GLN A 23 7.01 15.81 21.74
N HIS A 24 7.25 16.63 22.76
CA HIS A 24 7.69 16.19 24.09
C HIS A 24 6.54 15.69 25.00
N ALA A 25 5.28 15.86 24.58
CA ALA A 25 4.15 15.53 25.42
C ALA A 25 3.91 14.00 25.40
N PRO A 26 3.64 13.35 26.54
CA PRO A 26 3.38 11.91 26.59
C PRO A 26 2.25 11.46 25.64
N ALA A 27 1.27 12.33 25.42
CA ALA A 27 0.15 12.08 24.51
C ALA A 27 0.52 12.16 23.02
N HIS A 28 1.65 12.78 22.64
CA HIS A 28 2.07 12.91 21.24
C HIS A 28 2.24 11.53 20.57
N GLY A 29 2.70 10.52 21.32
CA GLY A 29 2.75 9.13 20.84
C GLY A 29 1.36 8.58 20.48
N TYR A 30 0.38 8.82 21.34
CA TYR A 30 -1.00 8.33 21.19
C TYR A 30 -1.73 8.92 19.97
N TYR A 31 -1.54 10.21 19.66
CA TYR A 31 -2.11 10.84 18.46
C TYR A 31 -1.38 10.44 17.17
N LYS A 32 -0.06 10.25 17.24
CA LYS A 32 0.74 9.77 16.10
C LYS A 32 0.38 8.34 15.72
N GLU A 33 0.11 7.47 16.70
CA GLU A 33 -0.38 6.10 16.47
C GLU A 33 -1.80 6.06 15.91
N LYS A 34 -2.72 6.88 16.45
CA LYS A 34 -4.10 6.97 15.94
C LYS A 34 -4.21 7.48 14.51
N ASN A 35 -3.33 8.38 14.09
CA ASN A 35 -3.31 8.87 12.71
C ASN A 35 -2.70 7.85 11.74
N LYS A 36 -1.74 7.02 12.16
CA LYS A 36 -1.23 5.90 11.34
C LYS A 36 -2.26 4.80 11.14
N ALA A 37 -3.08 4.50 12.16
CA ALA A 37 -4.16 3.50 12.07
C ALA A 37 -5.29 3.86 11.08
N LYS A 38 -5.38 5.11 10.61
CA LYS A 38 -6.46 5.61 9.74
C LYS A 38 -6.26 5.35 8.24
N HIS A 39 -5.10 4.86 7.80
CA HIS A 39 -4.83 4.62 6.38
C HIS A 39 -4.83 3.12 6.06
N ARG A 40 -5.97 2.47 6.29
CA ARG A 40 -6.18 1.12 5.75
C ARG A 40 -6.41 1.25 4.25
N HIS A 41 -5.58 0.56 3.47
CA HIS A 41 -5.69 0.53 2.02
C HIS A 41 -6.44 -0.74 1.61
N HIS A 42 -7.57 -0.57 0.96
CA HIS A 42 -8.35 -1.69 0.43
C HIS A 42 -7.80 -2.10 -0.93
N GLY A 43 -7.22 -3.29 -0.96
CA GLY A 43 -6.78 -3.95 -2.18
C GLY A 43 -7.94 -4.41 -3.04
N ARG A 44 -7.67 -4.49 -4.33
CA ARG A 44 -8.59 -5.02 -5.34
C ARG A 44 -9.08 -6.43 -5.05
N SER A 45 -8.24 -7.29 -4.47
CA SER A 45 -8.67 -8.66 -4.13
C SER A 45 -9.49 -8.72 -2.83
N GLY A 46 -9.80 -7.59 -2.20
CA GLY A 46 -10.39 -7.50 -0.86
C GLY A 46 -9.38 -7.63 0.28
N ALA A 47 -8.08 -7.71 0.01
CA ALA A 47 -7.06 -7.64 1.05
C ALA A 47 -6.99 -6.23 1.66
N VAL A 48 -6.64 -6.12 2.94
CA VAL A 48 -6.50 -4.83 3.63
C VAL A 48 -5.04 -4.64 4.01
N TYR A 49 -4.46 -3.52 3.61
CA TYR A 49 -3.07 -3.20 3.87
C TYR A 49 -2.96 -2.04 4.86
N VAL A 50 -2.01 -2.15 5.79
CA VAL A 50 -1.72 -1.11 6.80
C VAL A 50 -0.82 0.00 6.26
N ALA A 51 -0.18 -0.23 5.12
CA ALA A 51 0.70 0.69 4.42
C ALA A 51 0.60 0.41 2.91
N ASP A 52 0.84 1.44 2.09
CA ASP A 52 0.89 1.33 0.63
C ASP A 52 2.32 1.14 0.07
N TYR A 53 3.34 1.22 0.94
CA TYR A 53 4.77 1.16 0.59
C TYR A 53 5.17 2.10 -0.57
N GLY A 54 4.46 3.21 -0.76
CA GLY A 54 4.67 4.19 -1.82
C GLY A 54 3.97 3.88 -3.15
N VAL A 55 3.21 2.78 -3.26
CA VAL A 55 2.60 2.34 -4.53
C VAL A 55 1.63 3.37 -5.09
N SER A 56 0.87 4.05 -4.24
CA SER A 56 -0.06 5.10 -4.67
C SER A 56 0.65 6.28 -5.37
N SER A 57 1.93 6.49 -5.05
CA SER A 57 2.79 7.52 -5.62
C SER A 57 3.64 7.05 -6.82
N GLY A 58 3.45 5.80 -7.27
CA GLY A 58 4.20 5.23 -8.41
C GLY A 58 5.59 4.69 -8.05
N ARG A 59 5.84 4.39 -6.77
CA ARG A 59 7.10 3.79 -6.31
C ARG A 59 6.81 2.57 -5.44
N CYS A 60 7.79 1.70 -5.24
CA CYS A 60 7.68 0.67 -4.21
C CYS A 60 8.92 0.68 -3.30
N ASN A 61 8.69 0.81 -2.00
CA ASN A 61 9.71 0.74 -0.98
C ASN A 61 10.01 -0.73 -0.60
N ARG A 62 11.02 -1.31 -1.25
CA ARG A 62 11.42 -2.71 -1.04
C ARG A 62 11.91 -3.00 0.38
N ASP A 63 12.54 -2.04 1.03
CA ASP A 63 13.09 -2.25 2.37
C ASP A 63 11.96 -2.35 3.39
N GLU A 64 10.96 -1.47 3.27
CA GLU A 64 9.80 -1.46 4.15
C GLU A 64 8.90 -2.68 3.94
N ILE A 65 8.59 -3.02 2.69
CA ILE A 65 7.81 -4.23 2.38
C ILE A 65 8.59 -5.49 2.79
N GLY A 66 9.92 -5.49 2.62
CA GLY A 66 10.81 -6.58 3.01
C GLY A 66 10.92 -6.77 4.52
N ALA A 67 10.85 -5.71 5.30
CA ALA A 67 10.75 -5.80 6.76
C ALA A 67 9.48 -6.55 7.17
N VAL A 68 8.34 -6.22 6.55
CA VAL A 68 7.07 -6.90 6.84
C VAL A 68 7.09 -8.36 6.41
N ILE A 69 7.61 -8.67 5.21
CA ILE A 69 7.77 -10.06 4.72
C ILE A 69 8.71 -10.85 5.63
N GLY A 70 9.82 -10.24 6.06
CA GLY A 70 10.80 -10.86 6.95
C GLY A 70 10.36 -10.97 8.41
N GLY A 71 9.11 -10.61 8.73
CA GLY A 71 8.57 -10.67 10.10
C GLY A 71 9.05 -9.55 11.01
N VAL A 72 9.87 -8.62 10.52
CA VAL A 72 10.24 -7.38 11.20
C VAL A 72 9.02 -6.45 11.14
N THR A 73 8.08 -6.70 12.05
CA THR A 73 6.84 -5.94 12.14
C THR A 73 7.17 -4.58 12.75
N GLY A 74 7.59 -3.62 11.92
CA GLY A 74 7.75 -2.23 12.33
C GLY A 74 6.41 -1.70 12.85
N ALA A 75 6.32 -1.49 14.17
CA ALA A 75 5.16 -1.01 14.91
C ALA A 75 3.88 -1.86 14.74
N VAL A 76 3.73 -2.85 15.62
CA VAL A 76 2.41 -3.40 15.95
C VAL A 76 1.61 -2.27 16.62
N ILE A 77 0.76 -1.58 15.86
CA ILE A 77 -0.17 -0.58 16.42
C ILE A 77 -1.14 -1.34 17.31
N GLY A 78 -1.13 -1.01 18.60
CA GLY A 78 -2.05 -1.55 19.60
C GLY A 78 -3.49 -1.09 19.35
N GLY A 79 -4.42 -2.03 19.51
CA GLY A 79 -5.86 -1.81 19.36
C GLY A 79 -6.43 -2.73 18.32
N GLN A 80 -6.89 -3.90 18.77
CA GLN A 80 -7.53 -4.95 17.98
C GLN A 80 -6.89 -5.11 16.60
N VAL A 81 -5.79 -5.85 16.57
CA VAL A 81 -5.38 -6.54 15.36
C VAL A 81 -6.61 -7.33 14.90
N ALA A 82 -7.32 -6.74 13.93
CA ALA A 82 -8.26 -7.45 13.08
C ALA A 82 -7.54 -8.73 12.65
N GLY A 83 -8.26 -9.85 12.67
CA GLY A 83 -7.73 -11.20 12.88
C GLY A 83 -6.45 -11.52 12.11
N ARG A 84 -5.75 -12.59 12.52
CA ARG A 84 -4.48 -13.03 11.88
C ARG A 84 -4.54 -13.15 10.34
N GLU A 85 -5.75 -13.17 9.77
CA GLU A 85 -6.07 -13.13 8.34
C GLU A 85 -5.87 -11.76 7.64
N ASP A 86 -5.72 -10.65 8.37
CA ASP A 86 -5.71 -9.29 7.82
C ASP A 86 -4.29 -8.71 7.61
N ARG A 87 -3.25 -9.49 7.91
CA ARG A 87 -1.84 -9.13 7.62
C ARG A 87 -1.37 -9.83 6.36
N VAL A 88 -1.91 -9.40 5.23
CA VAL A 88 -1.49 -9.86 3.91
C VAL A 88 -0.55 -8.83 3.30
N VAL A 89 0.52 -9.29 2.66
CA VAL A 89 1.33 -8.47 1.75
C VAL A 89 0.94 -8.90 0.34
N GLY A 90 0.62 -7.93 -0.51
CA GLY A 90 0.21 -8.21 -1.88
C GLY A 90 1.39 -8.86 -2.60
N MET A 91 1.25 -10.05 -3.16
CA MET A 91 2.38 -10.79 -3.72
C MET A 91 2.02 -11.50 -5.03
N VAL A 92 2.95 -11.50 -5.97
CA VAL A 92 2.89 -12.37 -7.15
C VAL A 92 3.56 -13.70 -6.83
N VAL A 93 2.79 -14.79 -6.87
CA VAL A 93 3.24 -16.15 -6.58
C VAL A 93 3.15 -17.00 -7.85
N GLY A 94 4.32 -17.51 -8.27
CA GLY A 94 4.45 -18.39 -9.43
C GLY A 94 4.03 -17.78 -10.77
N GLY A 95 3.47 -18.62 -11.63
CA GLY A 95 3.02 -18.24 -12.96
C GLY A 95 4.15 -18.13 -14.00
N VAL A 96 3.84 -17.51 -15.14
CA VAL A 96 4.76 -17.38 -16.28
C VAL A 96 5.73 -16.20 -16.16
N LEU A 97 5.95 -15.64 -14.95
CA LEU A 97 6.80 -14.47 -14.72
C LEU A 97 8.24 -14.67 -15.23
N GLY A 98 8.82 -15.85 -14.99
CA GLY A 98 10.16 -16.18 -15.50
C GLY A 98 10.24 -16.19 -17.03
N ALA A 99 9.17 -16.58 -17.72
CA ALA A 99 9.11 -16.53 -19.19
C ALA A 99 9.00 -15.08 -19.72
N VAL A 100 8.42 -14.18 -18.94
CA VAL A 100 8.30 -12.74 -19.30
C VAL A 100 9.64 -12.02 -19.14
N LEU A 101 10.36 -12.31 -18.06
CA LEU A 101 11.59 -11.59 -17.69
C LEU A 101 12.88 -12.22 -18.23
N GLY A 102 12.85 -13.52 -18.51
CA GLY A 102 14.01 -14.33 -18.82
C GLY A 102 14.74 -14.81 -17.55
N HIS A 103 15.56 -15.85 -17.71
CA HIS A 103 16.22 -16.55 -16.60
C HIS A 103 17.12 -15.63 -15.76
N ALA A 104 17.98 -14.82 -16.40
CA ALA A 104 18.93 -13.96 -15.68
C ALA A 104 18.26 -12.97 -14.72
N VAL A 105 17.17 -12.32 -15.15
CA VAL A 105 16.40 -11.38 -14.30
C VAL A 105 15.52 -12.13 -13.30
N GLY A 106 15.00 -13.30 -13.70
CA GLY A 106 14.21 -14.15 -12.82
C GLY A 106 15.01 -14.67 -11.62
N ASP A 107 16.29 -14.98 -11.81
CA ASP A 107 17.17 -15.52 -10.76
C ASP A 107 17.57 -14.47 -9.73
N SER A 108 17.70 -13.21 -10.13
CA SER A 108 17.99 -12.09 -9.23
C SER A 108 16.76 -11.57 -8.48
N MET A 109 15.56 -12.03 -8.86
CA MET A 109 14.30 -11.55 -8.29
C MET A 109 14.02 -12.20 -6.93
N ASP A 110 13.76 -11.37 -5.93
CA ASP A 110 13.40 -11.84 -4.58
C ASP A 110 11.91 -11.63 -4.26
N ASP A 111 11.51 -12.02 -3.06
CA ASP A 111 10.13 -11.90 -2.60
C ASP A 111 9.67 -10.44 -2.45
N ARG A 112 10.59 -9.49 -2.27
CA ARG A 112 10.27 -8.06 -2.17
C ARG A 112 9.86 -7.52 -3.54
N ASP A 113 10.51 -7.97 -4.61
CA ASP A 113 10.13 -7.61 -5.99
C ASP A 113 8.75 -8.16 -6.34
N ARG A 114 8.49 -9.43 -6.00
CA ARG A 114 7.18 -10.07 -6.18
C ARG A 114 6.10 -9.37 -5.36
N ALA A 115 6.44 -8.91 -4.17
CA ALA A 115 5.53 -8.14 -3.32
C ALA A 115 5.26 -6.74 -3.89
N CYS A 116 6.27 -6.06 -4.43
CA CYS A 116 6.06 -4.80 -5.14
C CYS A 116 5.09 -4.95 -6.32
N MET A 117 5.23 -6.03 -7.11
CA MET A 117 4.29 -6.32 -8.21
C MET A 117 2.88 -6.60 -7.69
N GLY A 118 2.74 -7.46 -6.68
CA GLY A 118 1.44 -7.82 -6.12
C GLY A 118 0.74 -6.60 -5.52
N HIS A 119 1.47 -5.82 -4.75
CA HIS A 119 0.95 -4.59 -4.15
C HIS A 119 0.59 -3.52 -5.20
N ALA A 120 1.34 -3.43 -6.30
CA ALA A 120 0.99 -2.59 -7.44
C ALA A 120 -0.32 -3.05 -8.12
N LEU A 121 -0.58 -4.36 -8.21
CA LEU A 121 -1.86 -4.86 -8.75
C LEU A 121 -3.04 -4.51 -7.85
N GLU A 122 -2.80 -4.54 -6.54
CA GLU A 122 -3.79 -4.29 -5.49
C GLU A 122 -4.16 -2.81 -5.36
N LEU A 123 -3.16 -1.93 -5.27
CA LEU A 123 -3.34 -0.52 -4.93
C LEU A 123 -2.97 0.44 -6.06
N GLY A 124 -2.25 -0.04 -7.08
CA GLY A 124 -1.74 0.79 -8.16
C GLY A 124 -2.84 1.28 -9.11
N ARG A 125 -2.70 2.56 -9.48
CA ARG A 125 -3.61 3.22 -10.43
C ARG A 125 -3.35 2.72 -11.86
N PRO A 126 -4.40 2.44 -12.66
CA PRO A 126 -4.23 2.08 -14.06
C PRO A 126 -3.40 3.14 -14.81
N GLY A 127 -2.39 2.68 -15.55
CA GLY A 127 -1.53 3.53 -16.38
C GLY A 127 -0.44 4.30 -15.63
N VAL A 128 -0.38 4.21 -14.30
CA VAL A 128 0.69 4.82 -13.51
C VAL A 128 1.77 3.77 -13.24
N PRO A 129 3.03 4.00 -13.67
CA PRO A 129 4.12 3.07 -13.39
C PRO A 129 4.45 3.05 -11.91
N VAL A 130 4.66 1.85 -11.37
CA VAL A 130 5.22 1.61 -10.03
C VAL A 130 6.65 1.14 -10.22
N VAL A 131 7.59 1.95 -9.74
CA VAL A 131 9.03 1.76 -10.01
C VAL A 131 9.80 1.40 -8.74
N TRP A 132 10.72 0.44 -8.85
CA TRP A 132 11.68 0.08 -7.80
C TRP A 132 12.98 -0.47 -8.38
N ASN A 133 14.00 -0.62 -7.52
CA ASN A 133 15.27 -1.26 -7.87
C ASN A 133 15.48 -2.50 -7.00
N GLY A 134 15.82 -3.64 -7.58
CA GLY A 134 16.00 -4.91 -6.88
C GLY A 134 16.91 -5.85 -7.64
N GLY A 135 17.73 -6.65 -6.94
CA GLY A 135 18.62 -7.62 -7.59
C GLY A 135 19.60 -7.03 -8.63
N GLY A 136 19.92 -5.73 -8.55
CA GLY A 136 20.73 -5.03 -9.55
C GLY A 136 19.96 -4.50 -10.77
N HIS A 137 18.64 -4.66 -10.79
CA HIS A 137 17.77 -4.26 -11.89
C HIS A 137 16.80 -3.15 -11.49
N ARG A 138 16.39 -2.33 -12.47
CA ARG A 138 15.29 -1.37 -12.31
C ARG A 138 14.02 -1.94 -12.93
N TYR A 139 12.97 -2.08 -12.13
CA TYR A 139 11.66 -2.54 -12.56
C TYR A 139 10.72 -1.36 -12.76
N ASP A 140 9.97 -1.40 -13.86
CA ASP A 140 8.82 -0.54 -14.11
C ASP A 140 7.62 -1.46 -14.34
N PHE A 141 6.71 -1.47 -13.38
CA PHE A 141 5.49 -2.25 -13.44
C PHE A 141 4.28 -1.33 -13.47
N THR A 142 3.55 -1.35 -14.57
CA THR A 142 2.38 -0.48 -14.77
C THR A 142 1.12 -1.32 -14.78
N PRO A 143 0.28 -1.26 -13.73
CA PRO A 143 -1.06 -1.85 -13.77
C PRO A 143 -1.88 -1.23 -14.89
N ARG A 144 -2.67 -2.02 -15.61
CA ARG A 144 -3.54 -1.56 -16.69
C ARG A 144 -5.00 -1.79 -16.30
N GLY A 145 -5.86 -2.03 -17.29
CA GLY A 145 -7.28 -2.27 -17.11
C GLY A 145 -7.60 -3.69 -16.67
N ASP A 146 -8.86 -3.88 -16.31
CA ASP A 146 -9.41 -5.14 -15.82
C ASP A 146 -9.56 -6.13 -16.99
N ALA A 147 -9.46 -7.40 -16.67
CA ALA A 147 -9.72 -8.52 -17.56
C ALA A 147 -10.84 -9.40 -16.99
N ARG A 148 -11.20 -10.47 -17.69
CA ARG A 148 -12.21 -11.42 -17.20
C ARG A 148 -11.77 -12.09 -15.90
N ASP A 149 -12.74 -12.58 -15.13
CA ASP A 149 -12.53 -13.41 -13.93
C ASP A 149 -11.70 -12.73 -12.83
N GLY A 150 -11.81 -11.40 -12.71
CA GLY A 150 -11.07 -10.61 -11.73
C GLY A 150 -9.59 -10.45 -12.06
N CYS A 151 -9.13 -10.96 -13.21
CA CYS A 151 -7.78 -10.72 -13.70
C CYS A 151 -7.59 -9.26 -14.10
N ARG A 152 -6.34 -8.87 -14.33
CA ARG A 152 -5.93 -7.53 -14.72
C ARG A 152 -4.74 -7.58 -15.66
N TYR A 153 -4.75 -6.74 -16.68
CA TYR A 153 -3.57 -6.52 -17.51
C TYR A 153 -2.56 -5.66 -16.76
N ALA A 154 -1.28 -5.89 -17.00
CA ALA A 154 -0.19 -5.02 -16.55
C ALA A 154 0.91 -5.03 -17.61
N THR A 155 1.83 -4.07 -17.54
CA THR A 155 3.06 -4.11 -18.31
C THR A 155 4.26 -4.11 -17.39
N LEU A 156 5.28 -4.90 -17.73
CA LEU A 156 6.52 -5.02 -16.99
C LEU A 156 7.70 -4.70 -17.92
N ALA A 157 8.50 -3.71 -17.54
CA ALA A 157 9.78 -3.40 -18.15
C ALA A 157 10.89 -3.54 -17.10
N VAL A 158 12.06 -4.00 -17.55
CA VAL A 158 13.25 -4.13 -16.71
C VAL A 158 14.43 -3.47 -17.42
N ASP A 159 15.16 -2.62 -16.70
CA ASP A 159 16.31 -1.85 -17.19
C ASP A 159 16.01 -1.02 -18.44
N GLY A 160 14.81 -0.42 -18.49
CA GLY A 160 14.38 0.40 -19.63
C GLY A 160 14.10 -0.37 -20.92
N ARG A 161 14.12 -1.71 -20.88
CA ARG A 161 13.74 -2.54 -22.04
C ARG A 161 12.26 -2.34 -22.40
N LYS A 162 11.89 -2.70 -23.63
CA LYS A 162 10.51 -2.59 -24.13
C LYS A 162 9.53 -3.28 -23.15
N PRO A 163 8.48 -2.59 -22.67
CA PRO A 163 7.50 -3.19 -21.78
C PRO A 163 6.87 -4.44 -22.40
N ARG A 164 6.80 -5.49 -21.60
CA ARG A 164 6.09 -6.73 -21.91
C ARG A 164 4.75 -6.70 -21.20
N GLU A 165 3.69 -6.94 -21.94
CA GLU A 165 2.37 -7.07 -21.33
C GLU A 165 2.29 -8.41 -20.58
N VAL A 166 1.58 -8.42 -19.46
CA VAL A 166 1.29 -9.60 -18.64
C VAL A 166 -0.18 -9.60 -18.22
N LEU A 167 -0.76 -10.79 -18.08
CA LEU A 167 -2.07 -10.98 -17.46
C LEU A 167 -1.86 -11.49 -16.03
N ALA A 168 -2.30 -10.73 -15.04
CA ALA A 168 -2.24 -11.12 -13.64
C ALA A 168 -3.64 -11.50 -13.16
N CYS A 169 -3.78 -12.69 -12.60
CA CYS A 169 -5.05 -13.21 -12.09
C CYS A 169 -4.96 -13.43 -10.58
N PRO A 170 -6.05 -13.19 -9.83
CA PRO A 170 -6.08 -13.47 -8.41
C PRO A 170 -5.93 -14.99 -8.18
N SER A 171 -5.04 -15.36 -7.28
CA SER A 171 -4.87 -16.72 -6.74
C SER A 171 -5.45 -16.85 -5.33
N GLY A 172 -5.71 -15.71 -4.67
CA GLY A 172 -6.23 -15.63 -3.31
C GLY A 172 -6.38 -14.16 -2.88
N ARG A 173 -6.69 -13.91 -1.60
CA ARG A 173 -6.68 -12.55 -1.05
C ARG A 173 -5.23 -12.05 -1.01
N GLY A 174 -4.91 -11.00 -1.74
CA GLY A 174 -3.58 -10.38 -1.86
C GLY A 174 -2.60 -11.18 -2.70
N GLU A 175 -3.01 -12.32 -3.26
CA GLU A 175 -2.12 -13.19 -4.03
C GLU A 175 -2.50 -13.14 -5.51
N TRP A 176 -1.51 -12.94 -6.35
CA TRP A 176 -1.65 -12.87 -7.81
C TRP A 176 -0.76 -13.90 -8.47
N SER A 177 -1.16 -14.39 -9.63
CA SER A 177 -0.29 -15.22 -10.48
C SER A 177 -0.37 -14.75 -11.92
N PHE A 178 0.79 -14.73 -12.59
CA PHE A 178 0.87 -14.33 -13.99
C PHE A 178 0.50 -15.50 -14.89
N ARG A 179 -0.44 -15.26 -15.80
CA ARG A 179 -0.94 -16.24 -16.76
C ARG A 179 -0.56 -15.86 -18.17
N ARG A 180 -0.58 -16.87 -19.05
CA ARG A 180 -0.49 -16.64 -20.49
C ARG A 180 -1.78 -15.94 -20.94
N MET A 181 -1.64 -14.95 -21.82
CA MET A 181 -2.76 -14.23 -22.45
C MET A 181 -3.52 -15.13 -23.42
#